data_AF-A0A6C0F3R0-F1
#
_entry.id   AF-A0A6C0F3R0-F1
#
_cell.length_a   1.000
_cell.length_b   1.000
_cell.length_c   1.000
_cell.angle_alpha   90.00
_cell.angle_beta   90.00
_cell.angle_gamma   90.00
#
_symmetry.space_group_name_H-M   'P 1'
#
loop_
_entity.id
_entity.type
_entity.pdbx_description
1 polymer ?
#
loop_
_entity_poly.entity_id
_entity_poly.type
_entity_poly.pdbx_seq_one_letter_code
_entity_poly.pdbx_strand_id
1 'polypeptide(L)'
;MALGLTQELVQGLASYFRKCVRGYHLLNGEPIKESVWEAINAQVLTYSGCTVYSQASGSHSSGSDISCSVGNFSNKSVKYETLSHEHFNISSYRLTSVCSASLPGNIPDIIAEINRRKNFQYYSIIARDERPDKILYDWIILPADHPTMNPSSYIWVPLIGKRGKNKDIQIGWQTNKINGSSMSITFSMSSQLWISISVTDEMKQSYIIASAEAKKQIVMDYVQLAENHPEDVM
;
A
#
# COMPACT_ATOMS: atom_id res chain seq x y z
N MET A 1 -10.40 -16.69 -0.42
CA MET A 1 -11.37 -16.32 0.64
C MET A 1 -11.89 -14.94 0.31
N ALA A 2 -13.21 -14.76 0.25
CA ALA A 2 -13.81 -13.45 0.00
C ALA A 2 -13.48 -12.48 1.16
N LEU A 3 -13.33 -11.20 0.85
CA LEU A 3 -13.22 -10.14 1.85
C LEU A 3 -14.36 -10.27 2.87
N GLY A 4 -14.08 -10.09 4.16
CA GLY A 4 -15.11 -10.08 5.22
C GLY A 4 -16.06 -8.87 5.17
N LEU A 5 -16.16 -8.21 4.02
CA LEU A 5 -16.93 -6.99 3.78
C LEU A 5 -18.23 -7.36 3.07
N THR A 6 -19.33 -6.72 3.46
CA THR A 6 -20.62 -6.94 2.79
C THR A 6 -20.60 -6.37 1.37
N GLN A 7 -21.46 -6.88 0.50
CA GLN A 7 -21.54 -6.40 -0.89
C GLN A 7 -21.95 -4.93 -0.96
N GLU A 8 -22.88 -4.51 -0.10
CA GLU A 8 -23.34 -3.12 0.01
C GLU A 8 -22.20 -2.19 0.39
N LEU A 9 -21.35 -2.62 1.33
CA LEU A 9 -20.19 -1.86 1.74
C LEU A 9 -19.19 -1.73 0.58
N VAL A 10 -18.87 -2.82 -0.12
CA VAL A 10 -17.95 -2.78 -1.28
C VAL A 10 -18.47 -1.83 -2.36
N GLN A 11 -19.78 -1.81 -2.62
CA GLN A 11 -20.39 -0.86 -3.57
C GLN A 11 -20.25 0.59 -3.09
N GLY A 12 -20.47 0.85 -1.80
CA GLY A 12 -20.24 2.15 -1.18
C GLY A 12 -18.79 2.61 -1.36
N LEU A 13 -17.84 1.75 -0.98
CA LEU A 13 -16.41 2.02 -1.09
C LEU A 13 -16.02 2.37 -2.53
N ALA A 14 -16.49 1.59 -3.51
CA ALA A 14 -16.21 1.84 -4.92
C ALA A 14 -16.79 3.18 -5.42
N SER A 15 -18.00 3.52 -5.01
CA SER A 15 -18.66 4.77 -5.38
C SER A 15 -17.92 6.00 -4.83
N TYR A 16 -17.62 5.99 -3.53
CA TYR A 16 -16.96 7.12 -2.89
C TYR A 16 -15.48 7.21 -3.25
N PHE A 17 -14.80 6.09 -3.50
CA PHE A 17 -13.44 6.09 -4.03
C PHE A 17 -13.34 6.90 -5.33
N ARG A 18 -14.20 6.63 -6.31
CA ARG A 18 -14.20 7.37 -7.59
C ARG A 18 -14.48 8.86 -7.39
N LYS A 19 -15.40 9.20 -6.49
CA LYS A 19 -15.71 10.61 -6.15
C LYS A 19 -14.52 11.31 -5.52
N CYS A 20 -13.85 10.69 -4.54
CA CYS A 20 -12.69 11.26 -3.88
C CYS A 20 -11.49 11.40 -4.82
N VAL A 21 -11.20 10.38 -5.66
CA VAL A 21 -10.13 10.46 -6.68
C VAL A 21 -10.40 11.60 -7.65
N ARG A 22 -11.63 11.70 -8.18
CA ARG A 22 -12.02 12.80 -9.06
C ARG A 22 -11.91 14.15 -8.36
N GLY A 23 -12.42 14.27 -7.13
CA GLY A 23 -12.38 15.51 -6.34
C GLY A 23 -10.95 15.97 -6.07
N TYR A 24 -10.06 15.07 -5.67
CA TYR A 24 -8.64 15.37 -5.49
C TYR A 24 -8.00 15.94 -6.77
N HIS A 25 -8.28 15.32 -7.91
CA HIS A 25 -7.73 15.72 -9.20
C HIS A 25 -8.40 16.94 -9.85
N LEU A 26 -9.47 17.50 -9.25
CA LEU A 26 -9.93 18.84 -9.63
C LEU A 26 -8.89 19.90 -9.26
N LEU A 27 -8.17 19.67 -8.15
CA LEU A 27 -7.24 20.63 -7.56
C LEU A 27 -5.77 20.26 -7.78
N ASN A 28 -5.47 18.97 -7.98
CA ASN A 28 -4.11 18.44 -7.96
C ASN A 28 -3.77 17.64 -9.23
N GLY A 29 -2.63 17.94 -9.86
CA GLY A 29 -2.10 17.14 -10.97
C GLY A 29 -1.25 15.94 -10.53
N GLU A 30 -0.75 15.97 -9.29
CA GLU A 30 0.15 14.94 -8.74
C GLU A 30 -0.58 13.64 -8.41
N PRO A 31 0.08 12.47 -8.44
CA PRO A 31 -0.55 11.22 -8.06
C PRO A 31 -0.91 11.13 -6.56
N ILE A 32 -2.02 10.46 -6.25
CA ILE A 32 -2.41 10.13 -4.87
C ILE A 32 -1.41 9.10 -4.31
N LYS A 33 -0.69 9.47 -3.25
CA LYS A 33 0.29 8.63 -2.57
C LYS A 33 0.41 8.96 -1.08
N GLU A 34 0.98 8.03 -0.31
CA GLU A 34 1.36 8.24 1.09
C GLU A 34 0.22 8.83 1.95
N SER A 35 0.45 9.95 2.63
CA SER A 35 -0.53 10.59 3.52
C SER A 35 -1.79 11.08 2.79
N VAL A 36 -1.69 11.42 1.51
CA VAL A 36 -2.86 11.79 0.69
C VAL A 36 -3.79 10.59 0.51
N TRP A 37 -3.21 9.41 0.27
CA TRP A 37 -4.00 8.19 0.18
C TRP A 37 -4.70 7.88 1.51
N GLU A 38 -3.99 8.06 2.62
CA GLU A 38 -4.56 7.84 3.95
C GLU A 38 -5.77 8.73 4.23
N ALA A 39 -5.66 10.04 3.94
CA ALA A 39 -6.75 10.99 4.11
C ALA A 39 -7.95 10.67 3.19
N ILE A 40 -7.69 10.29 1.94
CA ILE A 40 -8.74 9.89 1.01
C ILE A 40 -9.43 8.60 1.47
N ASN A 41 -8.66 7.58 1.87
CA ASN A 41 -9.22 6.30 2.32
C ASN A 41 -10.12 6.49 3.55
N ALA A 42 -9.72 7.31 4.53
CA ALA A 42 -10.55 7.61 5.69
C ALA A 42 -11.89 8.27 5.32
N GLN A 43 -11.89 9.20 4.36
CA GLN A 43 -13.14 9.79 3.84
C GLN A 43 -14.01 8.75 3.15
N VAL A 44 -13.42 7.93 2.28
CA VAL A 44 -14.16 6.88 1.55
C VAL A 44 -14.81 5.91 2.52
N LEU A 45 -14.09 5.44 3.54
CA LEU A 45 -14.63 4.59 4.61
C LEU A 45 -15.79 5.27 5.33
N THR A 46 -15.62 6.53 5.74
CA THR A 46 -16.65 7.31 6.47
C THR A 46 -17.93 7.44 5.65
N TYR A 47 -17.82 7.89 4.40
CA TYR A 47 -18.99 8.06 3.53
C TYR A 47 -19.63 6.73 3.10
N SER A 48 -18.89 5.62 3.16
CA SER A 48 -19.42 4.29 2.90
C SER A 48 -20.12 3.66 4.12
N GLY A 49 -20.25 4.41 5.22
CA GLY A 49 -20.95 3.98 6.43
C GLY A 49 -20.07 3.36 7.50
N CYS A 50 -18.74 3.38 7.35
CA CYS A 50 -17.83 2.94 8.41
C CYS A 50 -17.62 4.05 9.45
N THR A 51 -17.54 3.69 10.72
CA THR A 51 -17.06 4.61 11.76
C THR A 51 -15.54 4.54 11.82
N VAL A 52 -14.84 5.63 11.49
CA VAL A 52 -13.39 5.74 11.66
C VAL A 52 -13.08 6.12 13.11
N TYR A 53 -12.33 5.26 13.80
CA TYR A 53 -11.95 5.46 15.20
C TYR A 53 -10.63 6.20 15.35
N SER A 54 -9.68 5.93 14.45
CA SER A 54 -8.38 6.59 14.47
C SER A 54 -7.73 6.59 13.08
N GLN A 55 -6.86 7.57 12.88
CA GLN A 55 -6.04 7.75 11.68
C GLN A 55 -4.64 8.21 12.10
N ALA A 56 -3.60 7.64 11.47
CA ALA A 56 -2.20 7.93 11.77
C ALA A 56 -1.74 9.32 11.32
N SER A 57 -2.46 9.94 10.39
CA SER A 57 -2.22 11.25 9.79
C SER A 57 -0.80 11.43 9.27
N GLY A 58 -0.27 10.40 8.59
CA GLY A 58 1.10 10.41 8.06
C GLY A 58 2.19 10.14 9.11
N SER A 59 1.84 9.70 10.33
CA SER A 59 2.86 9.26 11.29
C SER A 59 3.64 8.05 10.75
N HIS A 60 4.96 8.05 10.92
CA HIS A 60 5.83 6.93 10.49
C HIS A 60 5.75 5.69 11.40
N SER A 61 4.73 5.60 12.24
CA SER A 61 4.54 4.47 13.15
C SER A 61 4.22 3.23 12.35
N SER A 62 4.98 2.14 12.54
CA SER A 62 4.71 0.90 11.80
C SER A 62 3.42 0.25 12.26
N GLY A 63 2.55 -0.14 11.34
CA GLY A 63 1.36 -0.92 11.62
C GLY A 63 0.12 -0.44 10.85
N SER A 64 -1.00 -0.38 11.56
CA SER A 64 -2.28 0.17 11.10
C SER A 64 -2.20 1.69 10.96
N ASP A 65 -2.66 2.18 9.81
CA ASP A 65 -2.78 3.61 9.51
C ASP A 65 -4.21 4.12 9.75
N ILE A 66 -5.23 3.26 9.59
CA ILE A 66 -6.63 3.59 9.87
C ILE A 66 -7.26 2.45 10.68
N SER A 67 -7.96 2.79 11.77
CA SER A 67 -8.83 1.86 12.50
C SER A 67 -10.29 2.28 12.32
N CYS A 68 -11.16 1.34 11.96
CA CYS A 68 -12.58 1.62 11.78
C CYS A 68 -13.46 0.40 12.09
N SER A 69 -14.78 0.58 11.99
CA SER A 69 -15.79 -0.43 12.35
C SER A 69 -15.68 -1.76 11.60
N VAL A 70 -14.95 -1.81 10.49
CA VAL A 70 -14.76 -3.02 9.67
C VAL A 70 -13.34 -3.61 9.80
N GLY A 71 -12.48 -2.97 10.59
CA GLY A 71 -11.13 -3.43 10.87
C GLY A 71 -10.07 -2.35 10.71
N ASN A 72 -8.83 -2.80 10.84
CA ASN A 72 -7.62 -1.99 10.77
C ASN A 72 -6.95 -2.15 9.39
N PHE A 73 -6.52 -1.04 8.82
CA PHE A 73 -5.91 -0.95 7.50
C PHE A 73 -4.49 -0.41 7.59
N SER A 74 -3.54 -1.08 6.94
CA SER A 74 -2.25 -0.48 6.59
C SER A 74 -2.31 0.04 5.16
N ASN A 75 -2.21 1.35 4.99
CA ASN A 75 -2.25 2.03 3.71
C ASN A 75 -0.90 1.91 3.00
N LYS A 76 -0.96 1.55 1.71
CA LYS A 76 0.21 1.52 0.83
C LYS A 76 -0.14 2.23 -0.47
N SER A 77 0.82 2.99 -0.99
CA SER A 77 0.71 3.58 -2.32
C SER A 77 1.83 3.04 -3.19
N VAL A 78 1.48 2.37 -4.29
CA VAL A 78 2.43 1.70 -5.18
C VAL A 78 2.23 2.16 -6.61
N LYS A 79 3.28 2.01 -7.42
CA LYS A 79 3.21 2.20 -8.88
C LYS A 79 3.35 0.84 -9.54
N TYR A 80 2.51 0.55 -10.52
CA TYR A 80 2.68 -0.62 -11.35
C TYR A 80 4.02 -0.53 -12.10
N GLU A 81 4.76 -1.63 -12.16
CA GLU A 81 6.02 -1.67 -12.90
C GLU A 81 5.81 -1.72 -14.42
N THR A 82 4.68 -2.28 -14.84
CA THR A 82 4.34 -2.52 -16.24
C THR A 82 2.93 -2.03 -16.56
N LEU A 83 2.66 -1.74 -17.84
CA LEU A 83 1.33 -1.38 -18.32
C LEU A 83 0.32 -2.54 -18.29
N SER A 84 0.78 -3.78 -18.11
CA SER A 84 -0.09 -4.95 -17.92
C SER A 84 -0.71 -5.02 -16.51
N HIS A 85 -0.26 -4.15 -15.59
CA HIS A 85 -0.73 -4.08 -14.21
C HIS A 85 -0.59 -5.41 -13.45
N GLU A 86 0.46 -6.15 -13.77
CA GLU A 86 0.72 -7.50 -13.23
C GLU A 86 1.71 -7.49 -12.08
N HIS A 87 2.39 -6.38 -11.82
CA HIS A 87 3.44 -6.34 -10.82
C HIS A 87 3.63 -4.96 -10.18
N PHE A 88 3.85 -4.97 -8.86
CA PHE A 88 4.28 -3.80 -8.09
C PHE A 88 5.05 -4.23 -6.84
N ASN A 89 5.77 -3.28 -6.21
CA ASN A 89 6.45 -3.49 -4.93
C ASN A 89 5.81 -2.69 -3.81
N ILE A 90 5.66 -3.33 -2.65
CA ILE A 90 5.32 -2.71 -1.38
C ILE A 90 6.58 -2.62 -0.52
N SER A 91 6.90 -1.42 -0.03
CA SER A 91 7.77 -1.25 1.13
C SER A 91 6.96 -1.41 2.42
N SER A 92 7.47 -2.22 3.36
CA SER A 92 6.79 -2.47 4.65
C SER A 92 7.65 -2.07 5.85
N TYR A 93 8.18 -3.02 6.60
CA TYR A 93 8.83 -2.75 7.88
C TYR A 93 10.34 -2.57 7.75
N ARG A 94 10.91 -1.66 8.54
CA ARG A 94 12.36 -1.63 8.80
C ARG A 94 12.68 -2.65 9.88
N LEU A 95 13.52 -3.62 9.53
CA LEU A 95 13.84 -4.78 10.38
C LEU A 95 15.21 -4.66 11.03
N THR A 96 15.70 -3.44 11.23
CA THR A 96 17.02 -3.15 11.81
C THR A 96 17.21 -3.72 13.22
N SER A 97 16.12 -3.98 13.96
CA SER A 97 16.15 -4.61 15.28
C SER A 97 16.50 -6.09 15.25
N VAL A 98 16.32 -6.76 14.11
CA VAL A 98 16.52 -8.22 13.97
C VAL A 98 17.51 -8.59 12.88
N CYS A 99 17.83 -7.69 11.94
CA CYS A 99 18.82 -7.92 10.90
C CYS A 99 19.49 -6.63 10.41
N SER A 100 20.78 -6.71 10.11
CA SER A 100 21.62 -5.63 9.60
C SER A 100 22.88 -6.18 8.91
N ALA A 101 23.72 -5.29 8.37
CA ALA A 101 24.96 -5.69 7.70
C ALA A 101 25.99 -6.32 8.65
N SER A 102 26.01 -5.92 9.92
CA SER A 102 26.90 -6.49 10.93
C SER A 102 26.32 -7.72 11.61
N LEU A 103 24.99 -7.84 11.64
CA LEU A 103 24.27 -8.96 12.21
C LEU A 103 23.13 -9.36 11.26
N PRO A 104 23.36 -10.30 10.33
CA PRO A 104 22.35 -10.67 9.33
C PRO A 104 21.02 -11.18 9.92
N GLY A 105 21.00 -11.59 11.19
CA GLY A 105 19.83 -12.16 11.84
C GLY A 105 19.56 -13.60 11.42
N ASN A 106 18.53 -14.20 12.00
CA ASN A 106 18.02 -15.51 11.59
C ASN A 106 16.57 -15.39 11.11
N ILE A 107 16.14 -16.36 10.28
CA ILE A 107 14.82 -16.34 9.66
C ILE A 107 13.66 -16.43 10.67
N PRO A 108 13.69 -17.30 11.70
CA PRO A 108 12.66 -17.31 12.73
C PRO A 108 12.40 -15.94 13.37
N ASP A 109 13.44 -15.22 13.77
CA ASP A 109 13.31 -13.90 14.40
C ASP A 109 12.78 -12.84 13.42
N ILE A 110 13.24 -12.89 12.16
CA ILE A 110 12.75 -12.01 11.09
C ILE A 110 11.26 -12.23 10.85
N ILE A 111 10.82 -13.48 10.73
CA ILE A 111 9.41 -13.85 10.53
C ILE A 111 8.58 -13.40 11.74
N ALA A 112 9.05 -13.65 12.96
CA ALA A 112 8.37 -13.25 14.18
C ALA A 112 8.19 -11.73 14.24
N GLU A 113 9.22 -10.95 13.92
CA GLU A 113 9.15 -9.49 13.91
C GLU A 113 8.21 -8.95 12.81
N ILE A 114 8.22 -9.55 11.62
CA ILE A 114 7.27 -9.18 10.55
C ILE A 114 5.83 -9.41 11.00
N ASN A 115 5.54 -10.57 11.59
CA ASN A 115 4.19 -10.91 12.04
C ASN A 115 3.76 -10.07 13.25
N ARG A 116 4.67 -9.77 14.20
CA ARG A 116 4.40 -8.90 15.35
C ARG A 116 3.96 -7.49 14.92
N ARG A 117 4.48 -6.98 13.80
CA ARG A 117 4.13 -5.65 13.28
C ARG A 117 2.81 -5.60 12.51
N LYS A 118 2.21 -6.75 12.17
CA LYS A 118 0.89 -6.83 11.52
C LYS A 118 -0.23 -6.69 12.55
N ASN A 119 -0.38 -5.51 13.14
CA ASN A 119 -1.50 -5.18 14.04
C ASN A 119 -2.77 -4.73 13.28
N PHE A 120 -2.92 -5.17 12.03
CA PHE A 120 -4.00 -4.79 11.12
C PHE A 120 -4.51 -6.00 10.34
N GLN A 121 -5.74 -5.91 9.85
CA GLN A 121 -6.38 -7.00 9.11
C GLN A 121 -6.16 -6.89 7.60
N TYR A 122 -6.02 -5.67 7.08
CA TYR A 122 -5.98 -5.43 5.64
C TYR A 122 -4.83 -4.52 5.23
N TYR A 123 -4.18 -4.85 4.12
CA TYR A 123 -3.45 -3.88 3.33
C TYR A 123 -4.44 -3.16 2.42
N SER A 124 -4.51 -1.84 2.55
CA SER A 124 -5.28 -0.96 1.66
C SER A 124 -4.32 -0.29 0.68
N ILE A 125 -4.22 -0.85 -0.50
CA ILE A 125 -3.20 -0.49 -1.49
C ILE A 125 -3.87 0.34 -2.60
N ILE A 126 -3.40 1.57 -2.79
CA ILE A 126 -3.66 2.31 -4.02
C ILE A 126 -2.53 2.04 -5.01
N ALA A 127 -2.83 1.32 -6.08
CA ALA A 127 -1.91 1.04 -7.17
C ALA A 127 -2.17 2.00 -8.33
N ARG A 128 -1.11 2.57 -8.91
CA ARG A 128 -1.23 3.57 -9.97
C ARG A 128 -0.47 3.21 -11.24
N ASP A 129 -1.11 3.44 -12.38
CA ASP A 129 -0.48 3.53 -13.70
C ASP A 129 -0.49 5.00 -14.14
N GLU A 130 0.69 5.61 -14.08
CA GLU A 130 0.90 7.02 -14.39
C GLU A 130 1.34 7.18 -15.85
N ARG A 131 0.48 7.79 -16.66
CA ARG A 131 0.74 8.13 -18.06
C ARG A 131 0.97 9.64 -18.20
N PRO A 132 1.39 10.15 -19.37
CA PRO A 132 1.63 11.58 -19.54
C PRO A 132 0.40 12.46 -19.27
N ASP A 133 -0.78 12.03 -19.70
CA ASP A 133 -2.04 12.81 -19.68
C ASP A 133 -3.03 12.35 -18.61
N LYS A 134 -2.83 11.17 -18.03
CA LYS A 134 -3.77 10.55 -17.10
C LYS A 134 -3.10 9.64 -16.08
N ILE A 135 -3.84 9.32 -15.03
CA ILE A 135 -3.47 8.36 -14.00
C ILE A 135 -4.65 7.40 -13.83
N LEU A 136 -4.35 6.11 -13.92
CA LEU A 136 -5.26 5.04 -13.56
C LEU A 136 -4.95 4.60 -12.13
N TYR A 137 -5.97 4.40 -11.32
CA TYR A 137 -5.87 3.91 -9.97
C TYR A 137 -6.71 2.66 -9.79
N ASP A 138 -6.12 1.65 -9.18
CA ASP A 138 -6.82 0.53 -8.57
C ASP A 138 -6.69 0.60 -7.06
N TRP A 139 -7.80 0.39 -6.38
CA TRP A 139 -7.83 0.18 -4.94
C TRP A 139 -7.97 -1.29 -4.64
N ILE A 140 -6.89 -1.86 -4.09
CA ILE A 140 -6.79 -3.25 -3.68
C ILE A 140 -6.92 -3.32 -2.16
N ILE A 141 -7.86 -4.11 -1.66
CA ILE A 141 -7.91 -4.52 -0.25
C ILE A 141 -7.45 -5.97 -0.18
N LEU A 142 -6.25 -6.19 0.38
CA LEU A 142 -5.65 -7.51 0.51
C LEU A 142 -5.57 -7.92 2.00
N PRO A 143 -6.09 -9.09 2.40
CA PRO A 143 -5.94 -9.57 3.77
C PRO A 143 -4.46 -9.68 4.18
N ALA A 144 -4.14 -9.30 5.42
CA ALA A 144 -2.76 -9.31 5.93
C ALA A 144 -2.19 -10.72 6.10
N ASP A 145 -3.07 -11.73 6.17
CA ASP A 145 -2.80 -13.17 6.23
C ASP A 145 -2.83 -13.84 4.84
N HIS A 146 -3.10 -13.10 3.76
CA HIS A 146 -3.06 -13.64 2.40
C HIS A 146 -1.71 -14.33 2.15
N PRO A 147 -1.65 -15.50 1.47
CA PRO A 147 -0.40 -16.26 1.29
C PRO A 147 0.77 -15.45 0.74
N THR A 148 0.50 -14.53 -0.20
CA THR A 148 1.49 -13.59 -0.77
C THR A 148 2.10 -12.63 0.26
N MET A 149 1.38 -12.33 1.34
CA MET A 149 1.83 -11.46 2.42
C MET A 149 2.42 -12.23 3.61
N ASN A 150 2.30 -13.57 3.63
CA ASN A 150 2.77 -14.38 4.74
C ASN A 150 4.25 -14.78 4.55
N PRO A 151 5.19 -14.25 5.36
CA PRO A 151 6.61 -14.52 5.19
C PRO A 151 6.98 -15.99 5.46
N SER A 152 6.15 -16.73 6.21
CA SER A 152 6.35 -18.16 6.48
C SER A 152 5.98 -19.06 5.32
N SER A 153 5.24 -18.56 4.32
CA SER A 153 4.92 -19.32 3.11
C SER A 153 6.16 -19.52 2.21
N TYR A 154 7.21 -18.72 2.42
CA TYR A 154 8.36 -18.62 1.55
C TYR A 154 9.61 -19.29 2.15
N ILE A 155 10.48 -19.75 1.26
CA ILE A 155 11.83 -20.20 1.60
C ILE A 155 12.77 -19.00 1.48
N TRP A 156 13.40 -18.65 2.59
CA TRP A 156 14.36 -17.55 2.67
C TRP A 156 15.79 -18.04 2.47
N VAL A 157 16.56 -17.31 1.68
CA VAL A 157 17.98 -17.57 1.42
C VAL A 157 18.80 -16.28 1.55
N PRO A 158 20.08 -16.37 1.95
CA PRO A 158 20.97 -15.22 1.96
C PRO A 158 21.06 -14.55 0.59
N LEU A 159 20.96 -13.22 0.56
CA LEU A 159 21.27 -12.43 -0.64
C LEU A 159 22.78 -12.12 -0.63
N ILE A 160 23.53 -12.69 -1.56
CA ILE A 160 24.99 -12.52 -1.66
C ILE A 160 25.34 -11.40 -2.65
N GLY A 161 26.21 -10.48 -2.23
CA GLY A 161 26.69 -9.41 -3.09
C GLY A 161 27.57 -9.93 -4.22
N LYS A 162 27.35 -9.43 -5.44
CA LYS A 162 28.01 -9.95 -6.66
C LYS A 162 29.24 -9.15 -7.10
N ARG A 163 29.44 -7.93 -6.57
CA ARG A 163 30.45 -6.98 -7.07
C ARG A 163 30.99 -6.06 -5.97
N GLY A 164 32.19 -5.53 -6.19
CA GLY A 164 32.81 -4.51 -5.35
C GLY A 164 33.14 -4.97 -3.94
N LYS A 165 33.12 -4.04 -2.98
CA LYS A 165 33.45 -4.28 -1.56
C LYS A 165 32.53 -5.30 -0.86
N ASN A 166 31.36 -5.59 -1.43
CA ASN A 166 30.37 -6.50 -0.86
C ASN A 166 30.35 -7.85 -1.59
N LYS A 167 31.33 -8.13 -2.47
CA LYS A 167 31.38 -9.40 -3.21
C LYS A 167 31.51 -10.56 -2.22
N ASP A 168 30.69 -11.59 -2.42
CA ASP A 168 30.67 -12.82 -1.62
C ASP A 168 30.29 -12.60 -0.14
N ILE A 169 29.79 -11.40 0.21
CA ILE A 169 29.26 -11.05 1.53
C ILE A 169 27.74 -11.10 1.48
N GLN A 170 27.11 -11.56 2.56
CA GLN A 170 25.67 -11.45 2.72
C GLN A 170 25.26 -9.98 2.88
N ILE A 171 24.48 -9.48 1.93
CA ILE A 171 23.97 -8.10 1.90
C ILE A 171 22.48 -8.01 2.22
N GLY A 172 21.85 -9.14 2.54
CA GLY A 172 20.43 -9.20 2.79
C GLY A 172 19.86 -10.61 2.85
N TRP A 173 18.55 -10.66 2.68
CA TRP A 173 17.75 -11.87 2.56
C TRP A 173 16.81 -11.74 1.36
N GLN A 174 16.52 -12.85 0.71
CA GLN A 174 15.51 -12.92 -0.35
C GLN A 174 14.77 -14.24 -0.27
N THR A 175 13.57 -14.29 -0.81
CA THR A 175 12.80 -15.52 -0.90
C THR A 175 12.85 -16.16 -2.29
N ASN A 176 12.42 -17.42 -2.37
CA ASN A 176 11.90 -17.97 -3.62
C ASN A 176 10.65 -17.19 -4.10
N LYS A 177 10.24 -17.46 -5.34
CA LYS A 177 8.98 -16.94 -5.88
C LYS A 177 7.84 -17.93 -5.67
N ILE A 178 6.68 -17.43 -5.27
CA ILE A 178 5.41 -18.18 -5.18
C ILE A 178 4.37 -17.34 -5.92
N ASN A 179 3.75 -17.92 -6.95
CA ASN A 179 2.81 -17.22 -7.84
C ASN A 179 3.36 -15.88 -8.34
N GLY A 180 4.62 -15.88 -8.79
CA GLY A 180 5.32 -14.68 -9.27
C GLY A 180 5.77 -13.69 -8.18
N SER A 181 5.26 -13.80 -6.95
CA SER A 181 5.54 -12.88 -5.84
C SER A 181 6.72 -13.33 -4.99
N SER A 182 7.40 -12.39 -4.32
CA SER A 182 8.57 -12.65 -3.46
C SER A 182 8.79 -11.56 -2.42
N MET A 183 9.66 -11.82 -1.44
CA MET A 183 10.11 -10.85 -0.46
C MET A 183 11.62 -10.69 -0.50
N SER A 184 12.12 -9.49 -0.18
CA SER A 184 13.53 -9.25 0.02
C SER A 184 13.79 -8.21 1.10
N ILE A 185 14.96 -8.30 1.71
CA ILE A 185 15.50 -7.37 2.69
C ILE A 185 16.93 -7.08 2.26
N THR A 186 17.28 -5.80 2.09
CA THR A 186 18.66 -5.39 1.84
C THR A 186 19.16 -4.59 3.02
N PHE A 187 20.35 -4.92 3.54
CA PHE A 187 20.92 -4.29 4.74
C PHE A 187 21.40 -2.85 4.53
N SER A 188 21.40 -2.35 3.30
CA SER A 188 21.76 -0.96 3.02
C SER A 188 20.71 -0.01 3.63
N MET A 189 21.17 0.92 4.46
CA MET A 189 20.42 1.99 5.13
C MET A 189 19.46 1.54 6.24
N SER A 190 18.50 0.66 5.97
CA SER A 190 17.35 0.48 6.89
C SER A 190 16.80 -0.94 7.04
N SER A 191 17.48 -1.96 6.49
CA SER A 191 16.98 -3.36 6.49
C SER A 191 15.49 -3.43 6.15
N GLN A 192 15.10 -2.68 5.12
CA GLN A 192 13.71 -2.50 4.73
C GLN A 192 13.19 -3.78 4.07
N LEU A 193 12.07 -4.30 4.57
CA LEU A 193 11.32 -5.35 3.89
C LEU A 193 10.64 -4.78 2.65
N TRP A 194 10.90 -5.41 1.52
CA TRP A 194 10.24 -5.22 0.25
C TRP A 194 9.44 -6.48 -0.10
N ILE A 195 8.21 -6.29 -0.52
CA ILE A 195 7.31 -7.35 -0.98
C ILE A 195 6.98 -7.07 -2.44
N SER A 196 7.49 -7.92 -3.33
CA SER A 196 7.22 -7.93 -4.76
C SER A 196 5.97 -8.77 -4.99
N ILE A 197 4.91 -8.15 -5.50
CA ILE A 197 3.61 -8.77 -5.69
C ILE A 197 3.31 -8.89 -7.16
N SER A 198 3.06 -10.12 -7.60
CA SER A 198 2.46 -10.39 -8.90
C SER A 198 0.94 -10.48 -8.75
N VAL A 199 0.22 -9.61 -9.47
CA VAL A 199 -1.24 -9.49 -9.42
C VAL A 199 -1.86 -10.49 -10.39
N THR A 200 -2.33 -11.62 -9.85
CA THR A 200 -3.02 -12.65 -10.65
C THR A 200 -4.45 -12.21 -11.00
N ASP A 201 -5.06 -12.85 -12.00
CA ASP A 201 -6.45 -12.57 -12.36
C ASP A 201 -7.42 -12.86 -11.22
N GLU A 202 -7.17 -13.90 -10.41
CA GLU A 202 -7.94 -14.18 -9.20
C GLU A 202 -7.85 -13.01 -8.20
N MET A 203 -6.65 -12.44 -8.02
CA MET A 203 -6.47 -11.28 -7.14
C MET A 203 -7.20 -10.05 -7.69
N LYS A 204 -7.14 -9.81 -9.02
CA LYS A 204 -7.88 -8.72 -9.65
C LYS A 204 -9.38 -8.84 -9.39
N GLN A 205 -9.94 -10.03 -9.57
CA GLN A 205 -11.38 -10.28 -9.39
C GLN A 205 -11.81 -10.21 -7.91
N SER A 206 -10.96 -10.64 -6.99
CA SER A 206 -11.34 -10.82 -5.58
C SER A 206 -11.01 -9.62 -4.69
N TYR A 207 -9.97 -8.85 -5.03
CA TYR A 207 -9.39 -7.86 -4.12
C TYR A 207 -9.30 -6.45 -4.69
N ILE A 208 -9.42 -6.25 -6.01
CA ILE A 208 -9.64 -4.89 -6.56
C ILE A 208 -11.10 -4.54 -6.32
N ILE A 209 -11.33 -3.65 -5.35
CA ILE A 209 -12.68 -3.25 -4.97
C ILE A 209 -13.16 -2.02 -5.76
N ALA A 210 -12.24 -1.25 -6.32
CA ALA A 210 -12.57 -0.05 -7.07
C ALA A 210 -11.43 0.33 -8.03
N SER A 211 -11.81 0.94 -9.15
CA SER A 211 -10.88 1.57 -10.09
C SER A 211 -11.41 2.94 -10.49
N ALA A 212 -10.49 3.86 -10.77
CA ALA A 212 -10.77 5.22 -11.22
C ALA A 212 -9.71 5.69 -12.21
N GLU A 213 -10.12 6.48 -13.20
CA GLU A 213 -9.21 7.20 -14.10
C GLU A 213 -9.34 8.69 -13.83
N ALA A 214 -8.21 9.40 -13.76
CA ALA A 214 -8.16 10.84 -13.64
C ALA A 214 -7.22 11.44 -14.69
N LYS A 215 -7.59 12.58 -15.27
CA LYS A 215 -6.69 13.36 -16.13
C LYS A 215 -5.68 14.12 -15.28
N LYS A 216 -4.45 14.26 -15.77
CA LYS A 216 -3.42 15.11 -15.16
C LYS A 216 -3.64 16.58 -15.55
N GLN A 217 -4.80 17.11 -15.16
CA GLN A 217 -5.19 18.48 -15.45
C GLN A 217 -5.85 19.06 -14.21
N ILE A 218 -5.26 20.13 -13.67
CA ILE A 218 -5.88 20.94 -12.63
C ILE A 218 -7.03 21.70 -13.28
N VAL A 219 -8.24 21.52 -12.74
CA VAL A 219 -9.47 22.15 -13.24
C VAL A 219 -9.73 23.45 -12.48
N MET A 220 -9.36 23.50 -11.21
CA MET A 220 -9.59 24.61 -10.31
C MET A 220 -8.40 24.72 -9.35
N ASP A 221 -7.94 25.93 -9.03
CA ASP A 221 -6.93 26.13 -7.97
C ASP A 221 -7.55 26.46 -6.61
N TYR A 222 -6.73 26.58 -5.57
CA TYR A 222 -7.21 26.86 -4.22
C TYR A 222 -7.85 28.25 -4.06
N VAL A 223 -7.48 29.24 -4.87
CA VAL A 223 -8.07 30.58 -4.85
C VAL A 223 -9.49 30.49 -5.40
N GLN A 224 -9.65 29.88 -6.58
CA GLN A 224 -10.94 29.66 -7.20
C GLN A 224 -11.87 28.79 -6.34
N LEU A 225 -11.32 27.81 -5.61
CA LEU A 225 -12.11 27.02 -4.65
C LEU A 225 -12.63 27.90 -3.51
N ALA A 226 -11.78 28.75 -2.92
CA ALA A 226 -12.17 29.65 -1.84
C ALA A 226 -13.21 30.69 -2.30
N GLU A 227 -13.08 31.22 -3.52
CA GLU A 227 -14.06 32.14 -4.10
C GLU A 227 -15.44 31.50 -4.30
N ASN A 228 -15.51 30.19 -4.55
CA ASN A 228 -16.77 29.43 -4.66
C ASN A 228 -17.37 29.03 -3.30
N HIS A 229 -16.62 29.21 -2.21
CA HIS A 229 -17.03 28.94 -0.84
C HIS A 229 -16.62 30.12 0.06
N PRO A 230 -17.20 31.31 -0.18
CA PRO A 230 -16.81 32.51 0.55
C PRO A 230 -16.97 32.30 2.05
N GLU A 231 -16.07 32.89 2.83
CA GLU A 231 -16.19 32.89 4.29
C GLU A 231 -17.57 33.42 4.67
N ASP A 232 -18.27 32.69 5.54
CA ASP A 232 -19.44 33.25 6.22
C ASP A 232 -18.93 34.50 6.96
N VAL A 233 -19.35 35.67 6.49
CA VAL A 233 -19.01 36.95 7.12
C VAL A 233 -19.58 36.88 8.54
N MET A 234 -18.71 36.68 9.54
CA MET A 234 -19.07 36.73 10.96
C MET A 234 -19.56 38.13 11.36
#